data_AF-A0A7Y2H7U3-F1
#
_entry.id   AF-A0A7Y2H7U3-F1
#
_cell.length_a   1.000
_cell.length_b   1.000
_cell.length_c   1.000
_cell.angle_alpha   90.00
_cell.angle_beta   90.00
_cell.angle_gamma   90.00
#
_symmetry.space_group_name_H-M   'P 1'
#
loop_
_entity.id
_entity.type
_entity.pdbx_description
1 polymer ?
#
loop_
_entity_poly.entity_id
_entity_poly.type
_entity_poly.pdbx_seq_one_letter_code
_entity_poly.pdbx_strand_id
1 'polypeptide(L)' 'VQLLKLLINKKNEVVSRQDILKLVWGYDVFPSTRTIDNFIASLRKHFEEDPRHPKHIHSIRGGGYRFTEE' A
#
# COMPACT_ATOMS: atom_id res chain seq x y z
N VAL A 1 -7.91 -3.86 -6.09
CA VAL A 1 -7.06 -3.73 -7.32
C VAL A 1 -6.44 -2.33 -7.48
N GLN A 2 -7.17 -1.23 -7.24
CA GLN A 2 -6.64 0.14 -7.42
C GLN A 2 -5.39 0.47 -6.57
N LEU A 3 -5.33 0.03 -5.31
CA LEU A 3 -4.16 0.25 -4.44
C LEU A 3 -2.86 -0.35 -5.01
N LEU A 4 -2.90 -1.62 -5.44
CA LEU A 4 -1.71 -2.27 -6.00
C LEU A 4 -1.26 -1.55 -7.29
N LYS A 5 -2.21 -1.18 -8.16
CA LYS A 5 -1.92 -0.38 -9.37
C LYS A 5 -1.26 0.96 -9.04
N LEU A 6 -1.75 1.66 -8.01
CA LEU A 6 -1.15 2.92 -7.55
C LEU A 6 0.31 2.71 -7.13
N LEU A 7 0.58 1.69 -6.32
CA LEU A 7 1.93 1.41 -5.83
C LEU A 7 2.88 1.00 -6.97
N ILE A 8 2.41 0.19 -7.93
CA ILE A 8 3.18 -0.20 -9.11
C ILE A 8 3.48 1.03 -10.00
N ASN A 9 2.49 1.91 -10.22
CA ASN A 9 2.70 3.14 -11.00
C ASN A 9 3.70 4.09 -10.34
N LYS A 10 3.83 4.03 -9.01
CA LYS A 10 4.81 4.77 -8.20
C LYS A 10 5.94 3.86 -7.72
N LYS A 11 6.41 2.96 -8.59
CA LYS A 11 7.50 2.02 -8.28
C LYS A 11 8.70 2.75 -7.69
N ASN A 12 9.28 2.16 -6.65
CA ASN A 12 10.42 2.68 -5.88
C ASN A 12 10.17 3.99 -5.10
N GLU A 13 8.97 4.59 -5.20
CA GLU A 13 8.60 5.76 -4.42
C GLU A 13 7.86 5.35 -3.13
N VAL A 14 8.04 6.17 -2.08
CA VAL A 14 7.25 6.02 -0.86
C VAL A 14 5.93 6.77 -1.04
N VAL A 15 4.82 6.03 -0.99
CA VAL A 15 3.47 6.60 -1.03
C VAL A 15 2.91 6.66 0.39
N SER A 16 2.54 7.85 0.84
CA SER A 16 2.02 8.05 2.19
C SER A 16 0.63 7.42 2.35
N ARG A 17 0.27 7.06 3.59
CA ARG A 17 -1.07 6.54 3.88
C ARG A 17 -2.18 7.53 3.52
N GLN A 18 -1.90 8.82 3.71
CA GLN A 18 -2.84 9.90 3.36
C GLN A 18 -3.02 10.01 1.84
N ASP A 19 -1.93 9.93 1.07
CA ASP A 19 -2.00 9.96 -0.39
C ASP A 19 -2.72 8.74 -0.94
N ILE A 20 -2.45 7.56 -0.38
CA ILE A 20 -3.16 6.32 -0.75
C ILE A 20 -4.66 6.49 -0.49
N LEU A 21 -5.02 7.01 0.69
CA LEU A 21 -6.42 7.24 1.06
C LEU A 21 -7.10 8.16 0.04
N LYS A 22 -6.47 9.31 -0.24
CA LYS A 22 -6.97 10.32 -1.17
C LYS A 22 -7.13 9.77 -2.60
N LEU A 23 -6.14 9.03 -3.08
CA LEU A 23 -6.10 8.58 -4.48
C LEU A 23 -6.97 7.35 -4.76
N VAL A 24 -7.24 6.51 -3.76
CA VAL A 24 -8.03 5.28 -3.94
C VAL A 24 -9.48 5.44 -3.51
N TRP A 25 -9.76 6.21 -2.44
CA TRP A 25 -11.12 6.38 -1.92
C TRP A 25 -11.74 7.76 -2.17
N GLY A 26 -10.96 8.79 -2.51
CA GLY A 26 -11.45 10.16 -2.65
C GLY A 26 -11.67 10.86 -1.30
N TYR A 27 -12.24 12.06 -1.34
CA TYR A 27 -12.43 12.93 -0.17
C TYR A 27 -13.68 12.59 0.68
N ASP A 28 -14.63 11.83 0.13
CA ASP A 28 -15.96 11.63 0.73
C ASP A 28 -16.10 10.36 1.58
N VAL A 29 -14.98 9.70 1.87
CA VAL A 29 -14.94 8.50 2.69
C VAL A 29 -13.92 8.73 3.80
N PHE A 30 -14.29 8.45 5.05
CA PHE A 30 -13.39 8.50 6.21
C PHE A 30 -12.84 7.10 6.59
N PRO A 31 -12.14 6.34 5.72
CA PRO A 31 -11.31 5.28 6.25
C PRO A 31 -10.19 5.92 7.08
N SER A 32 -9.92 5.37 8.25
CA SER A 32 -8.69 5.70 8.96
C SER A 32 -7.49 5.14 8.20
N THR A 33 -6.29 5.63 8.51
CA THR A 33 -5.02 5.05 8.03
C THR A 33 -4.90 3.55 8.29
N ARG A 34 -5.60 3.03 9.32
CA ARG A 34 -5.73 1.60 9.62
C ARG A 34 -6.40 0.79 8.51
N THR A 35 -7.32 1.40 7.77
CA THR A 35 -7.96 0.75 6.62
C THR A 35 -6.94 0.45 5.54
N ILE A 36 -6.02 1.39 5.28
CA ILE A 36 -4.91 1.18 4.33
C ILE A 36 -4.04 0.02 4.78
N ASP A 37 -3.70 -0.05 6.07
CA ASP A 37 -2.89 -1.14 6.62
C ASP A 37 -3.59 -2.51 6.41
N ASN A 38 -4.91 -2.58 6.61
CA ASN A 38 -5.69 -3.81 6.38
C ASN A 38 -5.69 -4.22 4.91
N PHE A 39 -5.84 -3.27 3.98
CA PHE A 39 -5.75 -3.54 2.55
C PHE A 39 -4.36 -4.01 2.13
N ILE A 40 -3.30 -3.40 2.67
CA ILE A 40 -1.92 -3.85 2.40
C ILE A 40 -1.72 -5.27 2.95
N ALA A 41 -2.17 -5.56 4.17
CA ALA A 41 -2.09 -6.89 4.75
C ALA A 41 -2.83 -7.93 3.87
N SER A 42 -4.01 -7.57 3.36
CA SER A 42 -4.75 -8.41 2.41
C SER A 42 -3.98 -8.59 1.10
N LEU A 43 -3.45 -7.52 0.50
CA LEU A 43 -2.66 -7.61 -0.74
C LEU A 43 -1.45 -8.52 -0.56
N ARG A 44 -0.69 -8.37 0.54
CA ARG A 44 0.46 -9.24 0.83
C ARG A 44 0.05 -10.70 0.91
N LYS A 45 -1.08 -11.03 1.54
CA LYS A 45 -1.59 -12.41 1.60
C LYS A 45 -1.91 -13.02 0.23
N HIS A 46 -2.28 -12.21 -0.75
CA HIS A 46 -2.67 -12.69 -2.08
C HIS A 46 -1.53 -12.63 -3.11
N PHE A 47 -0.53 -11.76 -2.89
CA PHE A 47 0.49 -11.43 -3.89
C PHE A 47 1.91 -11.82 -3.47
N GLU A 48 2.22 -11.76 -2.17
CA GLU A 48 3.55 -12.14 -1.67
C GLU A 48 3.61 -13.63 -1.39
N GLU A 49 4.78 -14.23 -1.61
CA GLU A 49 5.04 -15.63 -1.24
C GLU A 49 5.01 -15.82 0.29
N ASP A 50 5.66 -14.93 1.05
CA ASP A 50 5.52 -14.83 2.51
C ASP A 50 5.06 -13.41 2.93
N PRO A 51 3.81 -13.25 3.38
CA PRO A 51 3.30 -11.95 3.83
C PRO A 51 4.03 -11.36 5.03
N ARG A 52 4.76 -12.17 5.82
CA ARG A 52 5.57 -11.73 6.96
C ARG A 52 6.92 -11.17 6.52
N HIS A 53 7.43 -11.61 5.38
CA HIS A 53 8.67 -11.15 4.76
C HIS A 53 8.39 -10.68 3.32
N PRO A 54 7.60 -9.59 3.15
CA PRO A 54 7.17 -9.15 1.83
C PRO A 54 8.37 -8.71 0.99
N LYS A 55 8.46 -9.22 -0.23
CA LYS A 55 9.52 -8.92 -1.18
C LYS A 55 9.24 -7.65 -1.97
N HIS A 56 7.96 -7.39 -2.25
CA HIS A 56 7.56 -6.33 -3.15
C HIS A 56 6.94 -5.12 -2.44
N ILE A 57 6.02 -5.34 -1.50
CA ILE A 57 5.30 -4.27 -0.81
C ILE A 57 5.97 -4.00 0.54
N HIS A 58 6.76 -2.94 0.62
CA HIS A 58 7.55 -2.56 1.80
C HIS A 58 6.82 -1.59 2.71
N SER A 59 6.94 -1.80 4.02
CA SER A 59 6.46 -0.84 5.03
C SER A 59 7.59 0.11 5.41
N ILE A 60 7.39 1.40 5.14
CA ILE A 60 8.35 2.46 5.52
C ILE A 60 7.83 3.14 6.78
N ARG A 61 8.57 3.01 7.89
CA ARG A 61 8.20 3.59 9.19
C ARG A 61 8.08 5.11 9.05
N GLY A 62 6.93 5.67 9.42
CA GLY A 62 6.62 7.10 9.25
C GLY A 62 6.35 7.55 7.81
N GLY A 63 6.80 6.80 6.80
CA GLY A 63 6.68 7.17 5.39
C GLY A 63 5.44 6.62 4.66
N GLY A 64 5.03 5.38 4.95
CA GLY A 64 3.93 4.74 4.22
C GLY A 64 4.33 3.41 3.60
N TYR A 65 4.06 3.24 2.31
CA TYR A 65 4.31 2.01 1.58
C TYR A 65 5.08 2.27 0.29
N ARG A 66 5.95 1.34 -0.08
CA ARG A 66 6.72 1.38 -1.32
C ARG A 66 6.62 0.04 -2.03
N PHE A 67 6.54 0.05 -3.35
CA PHE A 67 6.61 -1.14 -4.18
C PHE A 67 7.95 -1.27 -4.88
N THR A 68 8.51 -2.49 -4.93
CA THR A 68 9.72 -2.85 -5.70
C THR A 68 9.48 -4.13 -6.51
N GLU A 69 10.20 -4.30 -7.62
CA GLU A 69 10.12 -5.49 -8.50
C GLU A 69 11.19 -6.54 -8.19
N GLU A 70 11.81 -6.48 -7.01
CA GLU A 70 12.89 -7.41 -6.66
C GLU A 70 12.47 -8.88 -6.65
#